data_AF-A0A7V7ZI03-F1
#
_entry.id   AF-A0A7V7ZI03-F1
#
_cell.length_a   1.000
_cell.length_b   1.000
_cell.length_c   1.000
_cell.angle_alpha   90.00
_cell.angle_beta   90.00
_cell.angle_gamma   90.00
#
_symmetry.space_group_name_H-M   'P 1'
#
loop_
_entity.id
_entity.type
_entity.pdbx_description
1 polymer ?
#
loop_
_entity_poly.entity_id
_entity_poly.type
_entity_poly.pdbx_seq_one_letter_code
_entity_poly.pdbx_strand_id
1 'polypeptide(L)'
;MTQAAILGYINHLEDPAYLARLLDMAPMPALVEQLGALLRSGDAEHVAAACLIIRDLTPVVPRHELGSAFRAAFASSPLVAALEELVLTGDRATRAEAIYTLGKTGCVASAAALRRAFDALYEADPLVLPRLVGEIWWLEGQHDWALIDTMVASRSYATRWAALAALSTWSGNTAFQAERQRRYAALRQDAHPLVRAEADFAYQELLLEQRLPSLPLRERRAQRAALERDRPRITFADMGHRFSAYLHARRQGSYTLEMLSQFLDGKLL
;
A
#
# COMPACT_ATOMS: atom_id res chain seq x y z
N MET A 1 -11.69 26.01 14.35
CA MET A 1 -12.02 24.92 15.29
C MET A 1 -12.00 23.56 14.60
N THR A 2 -12.73 23.40 13.49
CA THR A 2 -12.82 22.13 12.75
C THR A 2 -11.47 21.63 12.21
N GLN A 3 -10.59 22.49 11.68
CA GLN A 3 -9.23 22.07 11.29
C GLN A 3 -8.43 21.45 12.45
N ALA A 4 -8.45 22.06 13.65
CA ALA A 4 -7.74 21.52 14.81
C ALA A 4 -8.32 20.15 15.23
N ALA A 5 -9.65 19.97 15.11
CA ALA A 5 -10.28 18.69 15.34
C ALA A 5 -9.90 17.64 14.27
N ILE A 6 -9.71 18.06 13.01
CA ILE A 6 -9.22 17.18 11.95
C ILE A 6 -7.80 16.70 12.28
N LEU A 7 -6.90 17.64 12.57
CA LEU A 7 -5.50 17.32 12.87
C LEU A 7 -5.35 16.51 14.18
N GLY A 8 -6.23 16.74 15.15
CA GLY A 8 -6.27 16.00 16.42
C GLY A 8 -6.80 14.58 16.32
N TYR A 9 -7.41 14.18 15.19
CA TYR A 9 -8.09 12.89 15.06
C TYR A 9 -7.18 11.67 15.26
N ILE A 10 -5.88 11.80 15.03
CA ILE A 10 -4.90 10.74 15.29
C ILE A 10 -4.91 10.24 16.75
N ASN A 11 -5.36 11.08 17.70
CA ASN A 11 -5.49 10.70 19.12
C ASN A 11 -6.84 10.02 19.44
N HIS A 12 -7.71 9.87 18.44
CA HIS A 12 -9.09 9.40 18.55
C HIS A 12 -9.44 8.41 17.43
N LEU A 13 -8.45 7.64 16.96
CA LEU A 13 -8.61 6.70 15.86
C LEU A 13 -9.81 5.78 16.06
N GLU A 14 -10.65 5.72 15.03
CA GLU A 14 -11.84 4.88 14.95
C GLU A 14 -12.90 5.19 16.04
N ASP A 15 -12.77 6.29 16.80
CA ASP A 15 -13.74 6.72 17.82
C ASP A 15 -15.01 7.28 17.15
N PRO A 16 -16.15 6.55 17.17
CA PRO A 16 -17.36 6.99 16.49
C PRO A 16 -17.95 8.26 17.11
N ALA A 17 -17.75 8.48 18.42
CA ALA A 17 -18.23 9.68 19.10
C ALA A 17 -17.40 10.92 18.73
N TYR A 18 -16.10 10.73 18.47
CA TYR A 18 -15.28 11.80 17.92
C TYR A 18 -15.69 12.17 16.49
N LEU A 19 -15.90 11.17 15.63
CA LEU A 19 -16.35 11.40 14.25
C LEU A 19 -17.73 12.07 14.18
N ALA A 20 -18.67 11.65 15.01
CA ALA A 20 -19.98 12.31 15.11
C ALA A 20 -19.85 13.79 15.52
N ARG A 21 -19.06 14.08 16.56
CA ARG A 21 -18.79 15.47 16.96
C ARG A 21 -18.15 16.29 15.85
N LEU A 22 -17.20 15.72 15.10
CA LEU A 22 -16.57 16.41 13.97
C LEU A 22 -17.60 16.80 12.90
N LEU A 23 -18.56 15.92 12.62
CA LEU A 23 -19.65 16.17 11.68
C LEU A 23 -20.66 17.21 12.19
N ASP A 24 -20.83 17.31 13.51
CA ASP A 24 -21.67 18.34 14.14
C ASP A 24 -20.98 19.71 14.23
N MET A 25 -19.64 19.77 14.15
CA MET A 25 -18.87 21.02 14.27
C MET A 25 -18.98 21.94 13.06
N ALA A 26 -19.34 21.42 11.88
CA ALA A 26 -19.44 22.23 10.66
C ALA A 26 -20.44 21.62 9.67
N PRO A 27 -21.14 22.44 8.87
CA PRO A 27 -21.92 21.94 7.74
C PRO A 27 -21.05 21.12 6.78
N MET A 28 -21.63 20.06 6.19
CA MET A 28 -20.92 19.14 5.29
C MET A 28 -20.10 19.84 4.19
N PRO A 29 -20.60 20.88 3.48
CA PRO A 29 -19.79 21.59 2.48
C PRO A 29 -18.53 22.23 3.07
N ALA A 30 -18.61 22.81 4.28
CA ALA A 30 -17.47 23.43 4.93
C ALA A 30 -16.44 22.38 5.41
N LEU A 31 -16.90 21.20 5.85
CA LEU A 31 -15.99 20.09 6.18
C LEU A 31 -15.25 19.60 4.93
N VAL A 32 -15.96 19.40 3.82
CA VAL A 32 -15.37 19.00 2.54
C VAL A 32 -14.36 20.04 2.05
N GLU A 33 -14.68 21.34 2.14
CA GLU A 33 -13.76 22.42 1.78
C GLU A 33 -12.48 22.37 2.62
N GLN A 34 -12.60 22.17 3.94
CA GLN A 34 -11.45 22.09 4.84
C GLN A 34 -10.58 20.86 4.58
N LEU A 35 -11.19 19.69 4.35
CA LEU A 35 -10.44 18.49 3.96
C LEU A 35 -9.69 18.76 2.65
N GLY A 36 -10.32 19.43 1.68
CA GLY A 36 -9.68 19.80 0.43
C GLY A 36 -8.51 20.77 0.62
N ALA A 37 -8.65 21.76 1.52
CA ALA A 37 -7.57 22.68 1.84
C ALA A 37 -6.37 21.96 2.48
N LEU A 38 -6.62 20.98 3.37
CA LEU A 38 -5.58 20.17 3.98
C LEU A 38 -4.85 19.28 2.97
N LEU A 39 -5.59 18.62 2.08
CA LEU A 39 -5.02 17.82 0.98
C LEU A 39 -4.10 18.67 0.08
N ARG A 40 -4.44 19.95 -0.15
CA ARG A 40 -3.65 20.87 -1.00
C ARG A 40 -2.59 21.68 -0.24
N SER A 41 -2.39 21.42 1.05
CA SER A 41 -1.52 22.26 1.88
C SER A 41 -0.03 22.08 1.61
N GLY A 42 0.36 20.97 0.97
CA GLY A 42 1.77 20.59 0.79
C GLY A 42 2.44 20.05 2.06
N ASP A 43 1.72 20.01 3.18
CA ASP A 43 2.19 19.45 4.45
C ASP A 43 1.76 17.98 4.59
N ALA A 44 2.73 17.09 4.77
CA ALA A 44 2.48 15.65 4.80
C ALA A 44 1.62 15.22 6.01
N GLU A 45 1.71 15.89 7.15
CA GLU A 45 0.91 15.57 8.34
C GLU A 45 -0.55 16.01 8.13
N HIS A 46 -0.76 17.18 7.53
CA HIS A 46 -2.08 17.65 7.14
C HIS A 46 -2.75 16.72 6.13
N VAL A 47 -2.01 16.27 5.10
CA VAL A 47 -2.54 15.32 4.13
C VAL A 47 -2.88 14.00 4.80
N ALA A 48 -1.98 13.46 5.63
CA ALA A 48 -2.23 12.21 6.34
C ALA A 48 -3.48 12.29 7.23
N ALA A 49 -3.66 13.38 7.97
CA ALA A 49 -4.84 13.61 8.80
C ALA A 49 -6.14 13.69 7.98
N ALA A 50 -6.12 14.41 6.86
CA ALA A 50 -7.27 14.49 5.96
C ALA A 50 -7.63 13.12 5.36
N CYS A 51 -6.63 12.40 4.85
CA CYS A 51 -6.77 11.04 4.33
C CYS A 51 -7.36 10.08 5.38
N LEU A 52 -6.87 10.13 6.61
CA LEU A 52 -7.38 9.33 7.72
C LEU A 52 -8.86 9.57 7.99
N ILE A 53 -9.29 10.84 8.08
CA ILE A 53 -10.71 11.16 8.30
C ILE A 53 -11.57 10.73 7.12
N ILE A 54 -11.14 10.97 5.88
CA ILE A 54 -11.86 10.53 4.69
C ILE A 54 -12.06 9.00 4.72
N ARG A 55 -11.01 8.27 5.05
CA ARG A 55 -11.01 6.80 5.13
C ARG A 55 -11.86 6.25 6.25
N ASP A 56 -12.13 6.99 7.32
CA ASP A 56 -12.96 6.51 8.41
C ASP A 56 -14.41 6.95 8.21
N LEU A 57 -14.66 8.18 7.76
CA LEU A 57 -16.02 8.64 7.47
C LEU A 57 -16.69 7.91 6.30
N THR A 58 -15.92 7.45 5.31
CA THR A 58 -16.45 6.73 4.15
C THR A 58 -17.01 5.34 4.50
N PRO A 59 -16.24 4.43 5.15
CA PRO A 59 -16.66 3.09 5.53
C PRO A 59 -17.33 3.00 6.90
N VAL A 60 -17.44 4.08 7.69
CA VAL A 60 -18.32 4.13 8.88
C VAL A 60 -19.78 3.98 8.40
N VAL A 61 -20.09 2.70 8.21
CA VAL A 61 -21.32 1.91 8.16
C VAL A 61 -22.55 2.58 7.49
N PRO A 62 -23.24 1.88 6.56
CA PRO A 62 -24.57 2.24 6.03
C PRO A 62 -25.68 2.50 7.07
N ARG A 63 -25.38 2.36 8.37
CA ARG A 63 -26.32 2.45 9.50
C ARG A 63 -26.31 3.81 10.21
N HIS A 64 -25.37 4.70 9.88
CA HIS A 64 -25.34 6.05 10.44
C HIS A 64 -25.61 7.06 9.32
N GLU A 65 -26.66 7.88 9.46
CA GLU A 65 -27.07 8.87 8.46
C GLU A 65 -25.91 9.80 8.04
N LEU A 66 -25.07 10.18 9.02
CA LEU A 66 -23.91 11.04 8.81
C LEU A 66 -22.87 10.44 7.84
N GLY A 67 -22.61 9.13 7.87
CA GLY A 67 -21.70 8.47 6.94
C GLY A 67 -22.26 8.42 5.51
N SER A 68 -23.59 8.30 5.38
CA SER A 68 -24.26 8.37 4.07
C SER A 68 -24.17 9.76 3.45
N ALA A 69 -24.41 10.79 4.27
CA ALA A 69 -24.27 12.18 3.84
C ALA A 69 -22.84 12.50 3.41
N PHE A 70 -21.83 12.05 4.17
CA PHE A 70 -20.43 12.23 3.82
C PHE A 70 -20.08 11.52 2.50
N ARG A 71 -20.50 10.25 2.31
CA ARG A 71 -20.24 9.53 1.05
C ARG A 71 -20.81 10.25 -0.17
N ALA A 72 -22.04 10.75 -0.07
CA ALA A 72 -22.67 11.50 -1.16
C ALA A 72 -21.91 12.81 -1.45
N ALA A 73 -21.51 13.53 -0.40
CA ALA A 73 -20.71 14.75 -0.53
C ALA A 73 -19.32 14.46 -1.12
N PHE A 74 -18.62 13.43 -0.62
CA PHE A 74 -17.30 13.02 -1.08
C PHE A 74 -17.31 12.67 -2.57
N ALA A 75 -18.26 11.82 -3.02
CA ALA A 75 -18.37 11.41 -4.41
C ALA A 75 -18.66 12.55 -5.40
N SER A 76 -19.31 13.63 -4.93
CA SER A 76 -19.62 14.82 -5.73
C SER A 76 -18.63 15.97 -5.52
N SER A 77 -17.64 15.79 -4.64
CA SER A 77 -16.68 16.84 -4.27
C SER A 77 -15.39 16.81 -5.09
N PRO A 78 -14.61 17.90 -5.08
CA PRO A 78 -13.25 17.93 -5.61
C PRO A 78 -12.22 17.08 -4.84
N LEU A 79 -12.61 16.39 -3.74
CA LEU A 79 -11.67 15.64 -2.91
C LEU A 79 -11.04 14.46 -3.65
N VAL A 80 -11.82 13.75 -4.48
CA VAL A 80 -11.29 12.64 -5.30
C VAL A 80 -10.21 13.14 -6.25
N ALA A 81 -10.47 14.23 -6.97
CA ALA A 81 -9.49 14.84 -7.88
C ALA A 81 -8.23 15.29 -7.13
N ALA A 82 -8.38 15.91 -5.95
CA ALA A 82 -7.24 16.30 -5.12
C ALA A 82 -6.41 15.08 -4.67
N LEU A 83 -7.06 13.96 -4.30
CA LEU A 83 -6.36 12.72 -3.96
C LEU A 83 -5.63 12.15 -5.18
N GLU A 84 -6.25 12.14 -6.36
CA GLU A 84 -5.63 11.66 -7.61
C GLU A 84 -4.38 12.48 -7.98
N GLU A 85 -4.38 13.79 -7.78
CA GLU A 85 -3.20 14.65 -7.97
C GLU A 85 -2.07 14.27 -7.02
N LEU A 86 -2.40 13.98 -5.75
CA LEU A 86 -1.41 13.61 -4.73
C LEU A 86 -0.75 12.26 -4.98
N VAL A 87 -1.36 11.36 -5.76
CA VAL A 87 -0.74 10.07 -6.13
C VAL A 87 0.60 10.25 -6.85
N LEU A 88 0.82 11.39 -7.52
CA LEU A 88 2.04 11.70 -8.27
C LEU A 88 2.93 12.76 -7.60
N THR A 89 2.63 13.19 -6.37
CA THR A 89 3.47 14.16 -5.65
C THR A 89 4.86 13.59 -5.38
N GLY A 90 5.87 14.44 -5.15
CA GLY A 90 7.24 14.01 -4.84
C GLY A 90 7.40 13.35 -3.46
N ASP A 91 6.54 13.70 -2.51
CA ASP A 91 6.54 13.15 -1.16
C ASP A 91 5.92 11.74 -1.10
N ARG A 92 6.73 10.75 -0.71
CA ARG A 92 6.35 9.34 -0.70
C ARG A 92 5.25 9.02 0.30
N ALA A 93 5.28 9.64 1.49
CA ALA A 93 4.27 9.38 2.51
C ALA A 93 2.90 9.86 2.02
N THR A 94 2.87 11.06 1.46
CA THR A 94 1.70 11.69 0.84
C THR A 94 1.15 10.83 -0.29
N ARG A 95 2.00 10.35 -1.21
CA ARG A 95 1.58 9.39 -2.27
C ARG A 95 0.92 8.15 -1.66
N ALA A 96 1.56 7.53 -0.67
CA ALA A 96 1.08 6.29 -0.07
C ALA A 96 -0.28 6.48 0.62
N GLU A 97 -0.47 7.59 1.34
CA GLU A 97 -1.75 7.94 1.97
C GLU A 97 -2.85 8.20 0.94
N ALA A 98 -2.54 8.92 -0.15
CA ALA A 98 -3.51 9.19 -1.22
C ALA A 98 -3.96 7.91 -1.94
N ILE A 99 -3.00 7.06 -2.33
CA ILE A 99 -3.26 5.75 -2.96
C ILE A 99 -4.16 4.90 -2.06
N TYR A 100 -3.79 4.75 -0.79
CA TYR A 100 -4.56 3.94 0.14
C TYR A 100 -5.96 4.51 0.38
N THR A 101 -6.09 5.84 0.46
CA THR A 101 -7.37 6.49 0.64
C THR A 101 -8.30 6.21 -0.53
N LEU A 102 -7.85 6.39 -1.78
CA LEU A 102 -8.64 6.11 -2.98
C LEU A 102 -9.13 4.65 -3.05
N GLY A 103 -8.25 3.70 -2.71
CA GLY A 103 -8.60 2.29 -2.66
C GLY A 103 -9.61 1.97 -1.56
N LYS A 104 -9.37 2.47 -0.34
CA LYS A 104 -10.22 2.23 0.83
C LYS A 104 -11.61 2.86 0.71
N THR A 105 -11.73 3.99 0.02
CA THR A 105 -13.02 4.65 -0.24
C THR A 105 -13.80 3.99 -1.38
N GLY A 106 -13.22 3.02 -2.09
CA GLY A 106 -13.88 2.32 -3.19
C GLY A 106 -14.12 3.21 -4.41
N CYS A 107 -13.24 4.18 -4.66
CA CYS A 107 -13.34 5.09 -5.81
C CYS A 107 -12.95 4.38 -7.12
N VAL A 108 -13.83 3.54 -7.67
CA VAL A 108 -13.55 2.74 -8.88
C VAL A 108 -13.09 3.61 -10.06
N ALA A 109 -13.64 4.83 -10.20
CA ALA A 109 -13.24 5.76 -11.24
C ALA A 109 -11.75 6.17 -11.19
N SER A 110 -11.14 6.10 -10.00
CA SER A 110 -9.74 6.45 -9.77
C SER A 110 -8.75 5.35 -10.16
N ALA A 111 -9.23 4.16 -10.55
CA ALA A 111 -8.36 3.09 -11.05
C ALA A 111 -7.49 3.55 -12.24
N ALA A 112 -8.04 4.39 -13.13
CA ALA A 112 -7.30 4.97 -14.23
C ALA A 112 -6.17 5.91 -13.77
N ALA A 113 -6.38 6.69 -12.70
CA ALA A 113 -5.34 7.53 -12.11
C ALA A 113 -4.24 6.69 -11.47
N LEU A 114 -4.61 5.63 -10.74
CA LEU A 114 -3.64 4.70 -10.15
C LEU A 114 -2.82 3.95 -11.22
N ARG A 115 -3.42 3.58 -12.35
CA ARG A 115 -2.68 2.99 -13.48
C ARG A 115 -1.66 3.95 -14.08
N ARG A 116 -2.04 5.22 -14.32
CA ARG A 116 -1.08 6.24 -14.77
C ARG A 116 0.06 6.43 -13.78
N ALA A 117 -0.24 6.36 -12.49
CA ALA A 117 0.78 6.41 -11.45
C ALA A 117 1.71 5.20 -11.47
N PHE A 118 1.18 4.01 -11.74
CA PHE A 118 2.00 2.80 -11.89
C PHE A 118 3.00 2.98 -13.04
N ASP A 119 2.52 3.43 -14.20
CA ASP A 119 3.36 3.66 -15.38
C ASP A 119 4.47 4.70 -15.11
N ALA A 120 4.17 5.73 -14.32
CA ALA A 120 5.12 6.77 -13.96
C ALA A 120 6.14 6.34 -12.88
N LEU A 121 5.74 5.44 -11.96
CA LEU A 121 6.49 5.17 -10.74
C LEU A 121 7.20 3.80 -10.72
N TYR A 122 6.86 2.86 -11.60
CA TYR A 122 7.38 1.47 -11.48
C TYR A 122 8.92 1.36 -11.56
N GLU A 123 9.59 2.24 -12.30
CA GLU A 123 11.06 2.31 -12.32
C GLU A 123 11.63 3.29 -11.29
N ALA A 124 10.84 4.20 -10.74
CA ALA A 124 11.32 5.31 -9.91
C ALA A 124 11.13 5.09 -8.40
N ASP A 125 10.04 4.42 -8.00
CA ASP A 125 9.63 4.25 -6.60
C ASP A 125 9.16 2.82 -6.33
N PRO A 126 10.07 1.84 -6.16
CA PRO A 126 9.70 0.47 -5.87
C PRO A 126 8.90 0.30 -4.56
N LEU A 127 9.05 1.22 -3.60
CA LEU A 127 8.39 1.12 -2.29
C LEU A 127 6.89 1.34 -2.34
N VAL A 128 6.38 2.10 -3.33
CA VAL A 128 4.95 2.36 -3.46
C VAL A 128 4.21 1.25 -4.23
N LEU A 129 4.94 0.47 -5.04
CA LEU A 129 4.35 -0.46 -6.00
C LEU A 129 3.49 -1.57 -5.39
N PRO A 130 3.89 -2.23 -4.29
CA PRO A 130 3.05 -3.29 -3.71
C PRO A 130 1.66 -2.79 -3.33
N ARG A 131 1.61 -1.59 -2.73
CA ARG A 131 0.35 -0.93 -2.38
C ARG A 131 -0.41 -0.51 -3.64
N LEU A 132 0.26 0.13 -4.59
CA LEU A 132 -0.37 0.62 -5.81
C LEU A 132 -1.02 -0.50 -6.62
N VAL A 133 -0.31 -1.62 -6.81
CA VAL A 133 -0.87 -2.82 -7.47
C VAL A 133 -2.06 -3.36 -6.67
N GLY A 134 -1.94 -3.44 -5.35
CA GLY A 134 -3.02 -3.89 -4.48
C GLY A 134 -4.29 -3.05 -4.63
N GLU A 135 -4.17 -1.72 -4.56
CA GLU A 135 -5.34 -0.85 -4.69
C GLU A 135 -5.93 -0.86 -6.12
N ILE A 136 -5.12 -1.01 -7.17
CA ILE A 136 -5.62 -1.18 -8.55
C ILE A 136 -6.45 -2.47 -8.65
N TRP A 137 -5.91 -3.60 -8.21
CA TRP A 137 -6.62 -4.88 -8.23
C TRP A 137 -7.90 -4.85 -7.38
N TRP A 138 -7.84 -4.18 -6.23
CA TRP A 138 -9.00 -3.97 -5.36
C TRP A 138 -10.12 -3.20 -6.05
N LEU A 139 -9.80 -2.05 -6.67
CA LEU A 139 -10.80 -1.21 -7.32
C LEU A 139 -11.36 -1.81 -8.62
N GLU A 140 -10.56 -2.57 -9.36
CA GLU A 140 -10.99 -3.21 -10.61
C GLU A 140 -11.70 -4.55 -10.39
N GLY A 141 -11.56 -5.15 -9.20
CA GLY A 141 -12.13 -6.45 -8.88
C GLY A 141 -11.50 -7.61 -9.66
N GLN A 142 -10.36 -7.40 -10.32
CA GLN A 142 -9.63 -8.40 -11.09
C GLN A 142 -8.12 -8.22 -10.93
N HIS A 143 -7.40 -9.34 -11.00
CA HIS A 143 -5.94 -9.35 -10.93
C HIS A 143 -5.35 -9.20 -12.34
N ASP A 144 -5.07 -7.96 -12.73
CA ASP A 144 -4.29 -7.70 -13.93
C ASP A 144 -2.82 -8.06 -13.69
N TRP A 145 -2.48 -9.27 -14.11
CA TRP A 145 -1.15 -9.82 -13.95
C TRP A 145 -0.07 -9.10 -14.77
N ALA A 146 -0.44 -8.31 -15.78
CA ALA A 146 0.51 -7.55 -16.58
C ALA A 146 1.29 -6.52 -15.74
N LEU A 147 0.68 -6.01 -14.66
CA LEU A 147 1.35 -5.13 -13.71
C LEU A 147 2.53 -5.85 -13.04
N ILE A 148 2.32 -7.07 -12.54
CA ILE A 148 3.40 -7.84 -11.94
C ILE A 148 4.43 -8.24 -12.99
N ASP A 149 4.01 -8.67 -14.18
CA ASP A 149 4.94 -9.05 -15.24
C ASP A 149 5.83 -7.87 -15.66
N THR A 150 5.29 -6.65 -15.66
CA THR A 150 6.06 -5.41 -15.87
C THR A 150 7.09 -5.20 -14.76
N MET A 151 6.69 -5.36 -13.49
CA MET A 151 7.63 -5.25 -12.36
C MET A 151 8.74 -6.31 -12.41
N VAL A 152 8.40 -7.55 -12.77
CA VAL A 152 9.36 -8.66 -12.91
C VAL A 152 10.35 -8.43 -14.05
N ALA A 153 9.94 -7.76 -15.13
CA ALA A 153 10.79 -7.43 -16.26
C ALA A 153 11.63 -6.14 -16.06
N SER A 154 11.44 -5.44 -14.93
CA SER A 154 12.12 -4.17 -14.65
C SER A 154 13.64 -4.30 -14.63
N ARG A 155 14.32 -3.22 -15.04
CA ARG A 155 15.80 -3.13 -14.97
C ARG A 155 16.26 -2.99 -13.51
N SER A 156 15.48 -2.31 -12.68
CA SER A 156 15.73 -2.15 -11.26
C SER A 156 15.49 -3.45 -10.50
N TYR A 157 16.53 -3.98 -9.84
CA TYR A 157 16.33 -5.15 -8.97
C TYR A 157 15.39 -4.84 -7.81
N ALA A 158 15.33 -3.59 -7.33
CA ALA A 158 14.43 -3.19 -6.25
C ALA A 158 12.96 -3.25 -6.69
N THR A 159 12.64 -2.92 -7.94
CA THR A 159 11.30 -3.09 -8.52
C THR A 159 10.95 -4.57 -8.69
N ARG A 160 11.88 -5.38 -9.21
CA ARG A 160 11.70 -6.85 -9.27
C ARG A 160 11.51 -7.45 -7.88
N TRP A 161 12.21 -6.92 -6.88
CA TRP A 161 12.06 -7.33 -5.48
C TRP A 161 10.68 -6.94 -4.92
N ALA A 162 10.22 -5.72 -5.21
CA ALA A 162 8.90 -5.24 -4.82
C ALA A 162 7.76 -6.11 -5.37
N ALA A 163 7.96 -6.77 -6.51
CA ALA A 163 6.99 -7.70 -7.08
C ALA A 163 6.69 -8.87 -6.13
N LEU A 164 7.69 -9.33 -5.35
CA LEU A 164 7.49 -10.39 -4.35
C LEU A 164 6.54 -9.94 -3.24
N ALA A 165 6.70 -8.71 -2.74
CA ALA A 165 5.80 -8.14 -1.74
C ALA A 165 4.38 -7.91 -2.28
N ALA A 166 4.25 -7.48 -3.54
CA ALA A 166 2.94 -7.37 -4.21
C ALA A 166 2.25 -8.74 -4.30
N LEU A 167 3.00 -9.79 -4.68
CA LEU A 167 2.50 -11.16 -4.77
C LEU A 167 2.11 -11.74 -3.41
N SER A 168 2.85 -11.43 -2.34
CA SER A 168 2.60 -11.98 -1.00
C SER A 168 1.38 -11.35 -0.29
N THR A 169 0.94 -10.17 -0.73
CA THR A 169 -0.16 -9.43 -0.10
C THR A 169 -1.52 -10.13 -0.24
N TRP A 170 -1.68 -10.94 -1.29
CA TRP A 170 -2.97 -11.50 -1.68
C TRP A 170 -3.00 -13.02 -1.58
N SER A 171 -4.11 -13.56 -1.11
CA SER A 171 -4.45 -14.97 -1.17
C SER A 171 -5.61 -15.16 -2.15
N GLY A 172 -5.61 -16.25 -2.91
CA GLY A 172 -6.69 -16.53 -3.84
C GLY A 172 -6.91 -18.01 -4.07
N ASN A 173 -7.81 -18.30 -5.01
CA ASN A 173 -8.13 -19.65 -5.47
C ASN A 173 -6.94 -20.34 -6.17
N THR A 174 -7.12 -21.59 -6.59
CA THR A 174 -6.07 -22.39 -7.24
C THR A 174 -5.45 -21.71 -8.47
N ALA A 175 -6.25 -21.03 -9.30
CA ALA A 175 -5.75 -20.33 -10.48
C ALA A 175 -4.83 -19.16 -10.09
N PHE A 176 -5.22 -18.40 -9.05
CA PHE A 176 -4.39 -17.34 -8.49
C PHE A 176 -3.06 -17.88 -7.93
N GLN A 177 -3.11 -19.01 -7.22
CA GLN A 177 -1.89 -19.64 -6.68
C GLN A 177 -0.96 -20.13 -7.80
N ALA A 178 -1.49 -20.66 -8.90
CA ALA A 178 -0.68 -21.08 -10.05
C ALA A 178 0.06 -19.89 -10.70
N GLU A 179 -0.62 -18.75 -10.85
CA GLU A 179 -0.02 -17.51 -11.36
C GLU A 179 1.05 -16.94 -10.42
N ARG A 180 0.84 -17.00 -9.09
CA ARG A 180 1.89 -16.67 -8.09
C ARG A 180 3.08 -17.60 -8.21
N GLN A 181 2.84 -18.91 -8.25
CA GLN A 181 3.88 -19.93 -8.34
C GLN A 181 4.76 -19.75 -9.58
N ARG A 182 4.16 -19.42 -10.74
CA ARG A 182 4.88 -19.15 -11.99
C ARG A 182 5.88 -17.99 -11.84
N ARG A 183 5.46 -16.91 -11.18
CA ARG A 183 6.29 -15.70 -11.01
C ARG A 183 7.37 -15.89 -9.97
N TYR A 184 7.07 -16.57 -8.87
CA TYR A 184 8.11 -16.99 -7.93
C TYR A 184 9.14 -17.90 -8.61
N ALA A 185 8.71 -18.86 -9.43
CA ALA A 185 9.62 -19.72 -10.19
C ALA A 185 10.56 -18.92 -11.11
N ALA A 186 10.06 -17.86 -11.75
CA ALA A 186 10.88 -16.98 -12.58
C ALA A 186 11.88 -16.17 -11.74
N LEU A 187 11.42 -15.51 -10.66
CA LEU A 187 12.26 -14.66 -9.80
C LEU A 187 13.30 -15.45 -8.99
N ARG A 188 13.11 -16.77 -8.81
CA ARG A 188 14.15 -17.67 -8.27
C ARG A 188 15.39 -17.79 -9.14
N GLN A 189 15.31 -17.37 -10.40
CA GLN A 189 16.45 -17.31 -11.31
C GLN A 189 16.97 -15.87 -11.48
N ASP A 190 16.49 -14.91 -10.65
CA ASP A 190 16.95 -13.52 -10.73
C ASP A 190 18.45 -13.42 -10.49
N ALA A 191 19.11 -12.49 -11.19
CA ALA A 191 20.53 -12.22 -11.01
C ALA A 191 20.83 -11.70 -9.59
N HIS A 192 19.95 -10.87 -9.03
CA HIS A 192 20.17 -10.24 -7.74
C HIS A 192 19.91 -11.21 -6.57
N PRO A 193 20.86 -11.42 -5.65
CA PRO A 193 20.77 -12.43 -4.60
C PRO A 193 19.59 -12.22 -3.64
N LEU A 194 19.24 -10.97 -3.32
CA LEU A 194 18.10 -10.68 -2.43
C LEU A 194 16.76 -11.09 -3.04
N VAL A 195 16.55 -10.78 -4.33
CA VAL A 195 15.34 -11.17 -5.07
C VAL A 195 15.24 -12.68 -5.14
N ARG A 196 16.34 -13.34 -5.54
CA ARG A 196 16.41 -14.78 -5.65
C ARG A 196 16.14 -15.50 -4.34
N ALA A 197 16.74 -15.04 -3.24
CA ALA A 197 16.57 -15.66 -1.93
C ALA A 197 15.11 -15.56 -1.43
N GLU A 198 14.49 -14.38 -1.53
CA GLU A 198 13.08 -14.22 -1.13
C GLU A 198 12.13 -14.98 -2.06
N ALA A 199 12.38 -14.99 -3.37
CA ALA A 199 11.57 -15.74 -4.31
C ALA A 199 11.65 -17.25 -4.08
N ASP A 200 12.82 -17.78 -3.72
CA ASP A 200 13.01 -19.20 -3.41
C ASP A 200 12.23 -19.58 -2.15
N PHE A 201 12.38 -18.82 -1.08
CA PHE A 201 11.63 -19.04 0.15
C PHE A 201 10.12 -18.99 -0.10
N ALA A 202 9.61 -17.95 -0.76
CA ALA A 202 8.18 -17.79 -1.04
C ALA A 202 7.61 -18.93 -1.93
N TYR A 203 8.41 -19.43 -2.88
CA TYR A 203 8.02 -20.58 -3.68
C TYR A 203 7.94 -21.87 -2.86
N GLN A 204 8.93 -22.13 -2.01
CA GLN A 204 8.92 -23.31 -1.13
C GLN A 204 7.78 -23.24 -0.11
N GLU A 205 7.49 -22.05 0.41
CA GLU A 205 6.34 -21.81 1.28
C GLU A 205 5.03 -22.17 0.58
N LEU A 206 4.83 -21.68 -0.65
CA LEU A 206 3.63 -21.98 -1.44
C LEU A 206 3.50 -23.48 -1.74
N LEU A 207 4.60 -24.16 -2.12
CA LEU A 207 4.58 -25.61 -2.33
C LEU A 207 4.27 -26.38 -1.04
N LEU A 208 4.79 -25.93 0.09
CA LEU A 208 4.49 -26.51 1.39
C LEU A 208 3.01 -26.34 1.72
N GLU A 209 2.45 -25.14 1.58
CA GLU A 209 1.04 -24.85 1.85
C GLU A 209 0.09 -25.75 1.06
N GLN A 210 0.36 -25.98 -0.23
CA GLN A 210 -0.42 -26.89 -1.07
C GLN A 210 -0.38 -28.35 -0.57
N ARG A 211 0.73 -28.76 0.06
CA ARG A 211 0.92 -30.11 0.60
C ARG A 211 0.44 -30.26 2.04
N LEU A 212 0.39 -29.19 2.83
CA LEU A 212 0.05 -29.24 4.26
C LEU A 212 -1.24 -30.03 4.56
N PRO A 213 -2.35 -29.88 3.81
CA PRO A 213 -3.60 -30.59 4.10
C PRO A 213 -3.45 -32.12 4.15
N SER A 214 -2.53 -32.71 3.37
CA SER A 214 -2.34 -34.16 3.31
C SER A 214 -1.33 -34.72 4.32
N LEU A 215 -0.59 -33.86 5.02
CA LEU A 215 0.47 -34.28 5.94
C LEU A 215 -0.05 -34.47 7.38
N PRO A 216 0.49 -35.44 8.16
CA PRO A 216 0.28 -35.51 9.61
C PRO A 216 0.83 -34.28 10.35
N LEU A 217 0.24 -33.92 11.50
CA LEU A 217 0.62 -32.71 12.27
C LEU A 217 2.12 -32.64 12.62
N ARG A 218 2.73 -33.77 13.00
CA ARG A 218 4.16 -33.84 13.34
C ARG A 218 5.04 -33.50 12.12
N GLU A 219 4.69 -34.01 10.95
CA GLU A 219 5.39 -33.73 9.70
C GLU A 219 5.18 -32.27 9.25
N ARG A 220 3.97 -31.73 9.39
CA ARG A 220 3.70 -30.30 9.14
C ARG A 220 4.63 -29.41 9.95
N ARG A 221 4.78 -29.69 11.25
CA ARG A 221 5.69 -28.93 12.14
C ARG A 221 7.15 -29.08 11.72
N ALA A 222 7.59 -30.28 11.39
CA ALA A 222 8.96 -30.54 10.97
C ALA A 222 9.31 -29.83 9.65
N GLN A 223 8.43 -29.89 8.64
CA GLN A 223 8.65 -29.23 7.35
C GLN A 223 8.63 -27.71 7.46
N ARG A 224 7.69 -27.14 8.25
CA ARG A 224 7.69 -25.69 8.55
C ARG A 224 8.98 -25.27 9.23
N ALA A 225 9.41 -25.99 10.27
CA ALA A 225 10.64 -25.67 10.99
C ALA A 225 11.90 -25.80 10.12
N ALA A 226 11.92 -26.72 9.14
CA ALA A 226 13.00 -26.82 8.17
C ALA A 226 13.02 -25.61 7.24
N LEU A 227 11.87 -25.26 6.64
CA LEU A 227 11.75 -24.11 5.74
C LEU A 227 12.13 -22.79 6.44
N GLU A 228 11.70 -22.60 7.68
CA GLU A 228 12.01 -21.40 8.46
C GLU A 228 13.51 -21.17 8.70
N ARG A 229 14.36 -22.22 8.61
CA ARG A 229 15.82 -22.05 8.70
C ARG A 229 16.40 -21.37 7.47
N ASP A 230 15.73 -21.50 6.33
CA ASP A 230 16.12 -20.93 5.05
C ASP A 230 15.47 -19.56 4.81
N ARG A 231 14.75 -19.01 5.81
CA ARG A 231 14.10 -17.70 5.72
C ARG A 231 15.14 -16.61 5.37
N PRO A 232 14.85 -15.73 4.38
CA PRO A 232 15.69 -14.59 4.09
C PRO A 232 15.87 -13.71 5.33
N ARG A 233 17.09 -13.23 5.56
CA ARG A 233 17.39 -12.31 6.68
C ARG A 233 16.67 -10.97 6.57
N ILE A 234 16.36 -10.57 5.35
CA ILE A 234 15.65 -9.34 5.02
C ILE A 234 14.77 -9.62 3.83
N THR A 235 13.49 -9.25 3.94
CA THR A 235 12.55 -9.23 2.82
C THR A 235 12.40 -7.80 2.27
N PHE A 236 11.77 -7.65 1.11
CA PHE A 236 11.44 -6.32 0.59
C PHE A 236 10.56 -5.53 1.56
N ALA A 237 9.61 -6.20 2.22
CA ALA A 237 8.75 -5.57 3.21
C ALA A 237 9.56 -5.07 4.43
N ASP A 238 10.44 -5.90 4.99
CA ASP A 238 11.32 -5.52 6.11
C ASP A 238 12.20 -4.32 5.75
N MET A 239 12.80 -4.38 4.56
CA MET A 239 13.61 -3.30 4.00
C MET A 239 12.79 -2.01 3.87
N GLY A 240 11.59 -2.10 3.29
CA GLY A 240 10.72 -0.95 3.08
C GLY A 240 10.32 -0.28 4.40
N HIS A 241 10.04 -1.06 5.45
CA HIS A 241 9.79 -0.51 6.79
C HIS A 241 11.01 0.20 7.37
N ARG A 242 12.19 -0.43 7.32
CA ARG A 242 13.44 0.17 7.84
C ARG A 242 13.81 1.44 7.10
N PHE A 243 13.70 1.46 5.78
CA PHE A 243 14.01 2.63 4.98
C PHE A 243 12.99 3.76 5.18
N SER A 244 11.71 3.42 5.36
CA SER A 244 10.68 4.39 5.74
C SER A 244 11.01 5.09 7.06
N ALA A 245 11.46 4.33 8.07
CA ALA A 245 11.89 4.89 9.34
C ALA A 245 13.13 5.78 9.21
N TYR A 246 14.11 5.36 8.38
CA TYR A 246 15.30 6.15 8.05
C TYR A 246 14.93 7.52 7.44
N LEU A 247 14.01 7.54 6.47
CA LEU A 247 13.55 8.76 5.81
C LEU A 247 12.81 9.68 6.80
N HIS A 248 11.93 9.11 7.62
CA HIS A 248 11.18 9.84 8.63
C HIS A 248 12.10 10.51 9.66
N ALA A 249 13.09 9.78 10.18
CA ALA A 249 14.07 10.31 11.13
C ALA A 249 14.87 11.50 10.56
N ARG A 250 15.05 11.56 9.24
CA ARG A 250 15.73 12.65 8.53
C ARG A 250 14.78 13.71 7.97
N ARG A 251 13.47 13.61 8.22
CA ARG A 251 12.44 14.48 7.63
C ARG A 251 12.54 14.56 6.09
N GLN A 252 12.90 13.45 5.45
CA GLN A 252 13.01 13.34 4.00
C GLN A 252 11.74 12.74 3.41
N GLY A 253 11.00 13.54 2.64
CA GLY A 253 9.77 13.11 1.97
C GLY A 253 10.01 12.30 0.69
N SER A 254 11.10 12.57 -0.02
CA SER A 254 11.46 11.95 -1.29
C SER A 254 12.77 11.16 -1.20
N TYR A 255 12.97 10.23 -2.11
CA TYR A 255 14.21 9.47 -2.24
C TYR A 255 14.57 9.16 -3.70
N THR A 256 15.82 8.76 -3.93
CA THR A 256 16.29 8.22 -5.21
C THR A 256 16.60 6.74 -5.07
N LEU A 257 16.55 5.98 -6.17
CA LEU A 257 16.97 4.57 -6.18
C LEU A 257 18.42 4.40 -5.70
N GLU A 258 19.28 5.37 -5.98
CA GLU A 258 20.65 5.36 -5.49
C GLU A 258 20.70 5.44 -3.96
N MET A 259 19.92 6.34 -3.35
CA MET A 259 19.84 6.42 -1.88
C MET A 259 19.30 5.12 -1.28
N LEU A 260 18.30 4.49 -1.92
CA LEU A 260 17.80 3.19 -1.51
C LEU A 260 18.89 2.10 -1.60
N SER A 261 19.66 2.10 -2.68
CA SER A 261 20.77 1.15 -2.86
C SER A 261 21.88 1.36 -1.84
N GLN A 262 22.24 2.62 -1.55
CA GLN A 262 23.25 2.94 -0.53
C GLN A 262 22.79 2.53 0.88
N PHE A 263 21.50 2.66 1.18
CA PHE A 263 20.92 2.16 2.43
C PHE A 263 21.04 0.65 2.54
N LEU A 264 20.73 -0.08 1.45
CA LEU A 264 20.85 -1.54 1.37
C LEU A 264 22.29 -2.03 1.53
N ASP A 265 23.25 -1.28 0.99
CA ASP A 265 24.69 -1.55 1.15
C ASP A 265 25.21 -1.22 2.56
N GLY A 266 24.37 -0.70 3.45
CA GLY A 266 24.76 -0.27 4.80
C GLY A 266 25.60 1.01 4.82
N LYS A 267 25.65 1.78 3.73
CA LYS A 267 26.45 3.03 3.63
C LYS A 267 25.76 4.25 4.26
N LEU A 268 24.49 4.13 4.60
CA LEU A 268 23.67 5.21 5.19
C LEU A 268 23.18 4.91 6.62
N LEU A 269 23.53 3.73 7.14
CA LEU A 269 23.19 3.31 8.51
C LEU A 269 24.18 3.85 9.53
#